data_AF-A0A2D3WTD4-F1
#
_entry.id   AF-A0A2D3WTD4-F1
#
_cell.length_a   1.000
_cell.length_b   1.000
_cell.length_c   1.000
_cell.angle_alpha   90.00
_cell.angle_beta   90.00
_cell.angle_gamma   90.00
#
_symmetry.space_group_name_H-M   'P 1'
#
loop_
_entity.id
_entity.type
_entity.pdbx_description
1 polymer ?
#
loop_
_entity_poly.entity_id
_entity_poly.type
_entity_poly.pdbx_seq_one_letter_code
_entity_poly.pdbx_strand_id
1 'polypeptide(L)' 'MKQKIEETIEHIEHSDQISQEIKPAVIEKLKEWKEEENAINDVAVRLEQWWVEIEPIFAELGWV' A
#
# COMPACT_ATOMS: atom_id res chain seq x y z
N MET A 1 -2.25 -5.84 0.83
CA MET A 1 -2.79 -5.84 -0.54
C MET A 1 -1.75 -6.34 -1.54
N LYS A 2 -0.46 -6.06 -1.30
CA LYS A 2 0.74 -6.67 -1.89
C LYS A 2 0.61 -8.05 -2.56
N GLN A 3 0.26 -9.10 -1.81
CA GLN A 3 0.23 -10.47 -2.36
C GLN A 3 -0.75 -10.59 -3.54
N LYS A 4 -1.91 -9.94 -3.45
CA LYS A 4 -2.90 -9.91 -4.54
C LYS A 4 -2.37 -9.13 -5.76
N ILE A 5 -1.58 -8.08 -5.54
CA ILE A 5 -0.94 -7.32 -6.63
C ILE A 5 0.11 -8.18 -7.33
N GLU A 6 0.92 -8.93 -6.58
CA GLU A 6 1.92 -9.85 -7.15
C GLU A 6 1.27 -10.99 -7.95
N GLU A 7 0.25 -11.65 -7.38
CA GLU A 7 -0.52 -12.69 -8.08
C GLU A 7 -1.20 -12.14 -9.35
N THR A 8 -1.66 -10.88 -9.32
CA THR A 8 -2.26 -10.22 -10.48
C THR A 8 -1.22 -9.91 -11.56
N ILE A 9 -0.03 -9.43 -11.19
CA ILE A 9 1.08 -9.18 -12.14
C ILE A 9 1.46 -10.50 -12.83
N GLU A 10 1.62 -11.59 -12.06
CA GLU A 10 1.96 -12.90 -12.60
C GLU A 10 0.89 -13.43 -13.56
N HIS A 11 -0.40 -13.24 -13.23
CA HIS A 11 -1.51 -13.58 -14.13
C HIS A 11 -1.47 -12.77 -15.43
N ILE A 12 -1.17 -11.47 -15.36
CA ILE A 12 -1.14 -10.60 -16.54
C ILE A 12 0.05 -10.94 -17.45
N GLU A 13 1.22 -11.26 -16.87
CA GLU A 13 2.40 -11.68 -17.62
C GLU A 13 2.12 -12.94 -18.46
N HIS A 14 1.47 -13.94 -17.86
CA HIS A 14 1.18 -15.23 -18.49
C HIS A 14 -0.14 -15.30 -19.26
N SER A 15 -0.98 -14.26 -19.21
CA SER A 15 -2.29 -14.26 -19.87
C SER A 15 -2.18 -14.00 -21.37
N ASP A 16 -2.69 -14.92 -22.18
CA ASP A 16 -2.83 -14.72 -23.63
C ASP A 16 -4.03 -13.83 -23.99
N GLN A 17 -4.89 -13.50 -23.03
CA GLN A 17 -6.09 -12.67 -23.23
C GLN A 17 -5.79 -11.18 -23.22
N ILE A 18 -4.63 -10.78 -22.69
CA ILE A 18 -4.19 -9.38 -22.64
C ILE A 18 -3.16 -9.17 -23.74
N SER A 19 -3.38 -8.16 -24.58
CA SER A 19 -2.43 -7.84 -25.64
C SER A 19 -1.04 -7.55 -25.07
N GLN A 20 -0.02 -8.14 -25.69
CA GLN A 20 1.38 -7.98 -25.29
C GLN A 20 1.82 -6.51 -25.30
N GLU A 21 1.17 -5.67 -26.10
CA GLU A 21 1.46 -4.24 -26.21
C GLU A 21 1.04 -3.45 -24.96
N ILE A 22 -0.04 -3.88 -24.29
CA ILE A 22 -0.59 -3.18 -23.12
C ILE A 22 -0.02 -3.71 -21.80
N LYS A 23 0.47 -4.95 -21.78
CA LYS A 23 1.01 -5.60 -20.56
C LYS A 23 2.05 -4.74 -19.83
N PRO A 24 3.06 -4.13 -20.50
CA PRO A 24 4.07 -3.35 -19.80
C PRO A 24 3.47 -2.18 -19.01
N ALA A 25 2.55 -1.43 -19.61
CA ALA A 25 1.92 -0.28 -18.98
C ALA A 25 1.02 -0.67 -17.78
N VAL A 26 0.31 -1.79 -17.90
CA VAL A 26 -0.53 -2.30 -16.81
C VAL A 26 0.32 -2.80 -15.64
N ILE A 27 1.41 -3.53 -15.93
CA ILE A 27 2.33 -4.02 -14.90
C ILE A 27 3.04 -2.86 -14.20
N GLU A 28 3.43 -1.82 -14.93
CA GLU A 28 4.02 -0.60 -14.37
C GLU A 28 3.07 0.07 -13.38
N LYS A 29 1.79 0.25 -13.74
CA LYS A 29 0.79 0.83 -12.82
C LYS A 29 0.54 -0.02 -11.58
N LEU A 30 0.52 -1.35 -11.70
CA LEU A 30 0.39 -2.24 -10.55
C LEU A 30 1.59 -2.14 -9.60
N LYS A 31 2.80 -1.93 -10.13
CA LYS A 31 4.01 -1.69 -9.32
C LYS A 31 3.97 -0.34 -8.61
N GLU A 32 3.54 0.73 -9.28
CA GLU A 32 3.34 2.04 -8.66
C GLU A 32 2.36 1.95 -7.48
N TRP A 33 1.22 1.28 -7.65
CA TRP A 33 0.23 1.11 -6.57
C TRP A 33 0.79 0.33 -5.37
N LYS A 34 1.69 -0.64 -5.60
CA LYS A 34 2.39 -1.35 -4.54
C LYS A 34 3.33 -0.43 -3.75
N GLU A 35 4.00 0.50 -4.42
CA GLU A 35 4.87 1.49 -3.79
C GLU A 35 4.07 2.54 -3.01
N GLU A 36 2.94 3.00 -3.54
CA GLU A 36 2.01 3.90 -2.85
C GLU A 36 1.44 3.26 -1.57
N GLU A 37 1.06 1.97 -1.61
CA GLU A 37 0.64 1.23 -0.40
C GLU A 37 1.74 1.24 0.68
N ASN A 38 3.00 1.08 0.29
CA ASN A 38 4.12 1.15 1.24
C ASN A 38 4.24 2.52 1.88
N ALA A 39 4.19 3.58 1.08
CA ALA A 39 4.30 4.95 1.58
C ALA A 39 3.16 5.28 2.56
N ILE A 40 1.93 4.85 2.26
CA ILE A 40 0.78 5.02 3.16
C ILE A 40 1.00 4.25 4.46
N ASN A 41 1.50 3.02 4.37
CA ASN A 41 1.75 2.19 5.55
C ASN A 41 2.84 2.80 6.46
N ASP A 42 3.90 3.37 5.88
CA ASP A 42 4.94 4.08 6.63
C ASP A 42 4.39 5.32 7.35
N VAL A 43 3.48 6.06 6.71
CA VAL A 43 2.78 7.19 7.34
C VAL A 43 1.89 6.72 8.48
N ALA A 44 1.15 5.63 8.30
CA ALA A 44 0.30 5.05 9.35
C ALA A 44 1.12 4.65 10.60
N VAL A 45 2.26 3.97 10.40
CA VAL A 45 3.16 3.59 11.50
C VAL A 45 3.70 4.83 12.23
N ARG A 46 4.09 5.89 11.51
CA ARG A 46 4.55 7.13 12.14
C ARG A 46 3.44 7.82 12.94
N LEU A 47 2.20 7.79 12.45
CA LEU A 47 1.06 8.34 13.16
C LEU A 47 0.73 7.53 14.42
N GLU A 48 0.82 6.20 14.37
CA GLU A 48 0.67 5.34 15.55
C GLU A 48 1.75 5.63 16.60
N GLN A 49 3.01 5.76 16.18
CA GLN A 49 4.12 6.12 17.07
C GLN A 49 3.89 7.49 17.71
N TRP A 50 3.51 8.49 16.90
CA TRP A 50 3.19 9.82 17.38
C TRP A 50 1.98 9.83 18.33
N TRP A 51 0.97 8.99 18.08
CA TRP A 51 -0.17 8.83 18.97
C TRP A 51 0.27 8.30 20.33
N VAL A 52 1.12 7.28 20.39
CA VAL A 52 1.66 6.73 21.65
C VAL A 52 2.39 7.81 22.47
N GLU A 53 3.06 8.75 21.82
CA GLU A 53 3.74 9.86 22.51
C GLU A 53 2.77 10.89 23.10
N ILE A 54 1.61 11.08 22.47
CA ILE A 54 0.65 12.15 22.79
C ILE A 54 -0.53 11.66 23.63
N GLU A 55 -0.91 10.40 23.50
CA GLU A 55 -2.00 9.77 24.26
C GLU A 55 -1.94 10.07 25.77
N PRO A 56 -0.78 10.03 26.46
CA PRO A 56 -0.71 10.38 27.88
C PRO A 56 -1.21 11.79 28.20
N ILE A 57 -0.95 12.77 27.33
CA ILE A 57 -1.41 14.16 27.50
C ILE A 57 -2.94 14.20 27.39
N PHE A 58 -3.50 13.45 26.43
CA PHE A 58 -4.94 13.38 26.25
C PHE A 58 -5.63 12.67 27.43
N ALA A 59 -4.99 11.63 27.98
CA ALA A 59 -5.45 10.93 29.17
C ALA A 59 -5.41 11.83 30.42
N GLU A 60 -4.36 12.65 30.59
CA GLU A 60 -4.27 13.66 31.66
C GLU A 60 -5.41 14.70 31.58
N LEU A 61 -5.85 15.02 30.37
CA LEU A 61 -6.98 15.93 30.11
C LEU A 61 -8.35 15.25 30.18
N GLY A 62 -8.40 13.92 30.36
CA GLY A 62 -9.63 13.12 30.40
C GLY A 62 -10.35 13.03 29.05
N TRP A 63 -9.62 13.13 27.95
CA TRP A 63 -10.17 13.07 26.59
C TRP A 63 -10.13 11.67 25.97
N VAL A 64 -9.43 10.73 26.62
CA VAL A 64 -9.39 9.29 26.34
C VAL A 64 -9.27 8.53 27.66
#